data_AF-A0A0K1PXR6-F1
#
_entry.id   AF-A0A0K1PXR6-F1
#
_cell.length_a   1.000
_cell.length_b   1.000
_cell.length_c   1.000
_cell.angle_alpha   90.00
_cell.angle_beta   90.00
_cell.angle_gamma   90.00
#
_symmetry.space_group_name_H-M   'P 1'
#
loop_
_entity.id
_entity.type
_entity.pdbx_description
1 polymer ?
#
loop_
_entity_poly.entity_id
_entity_poly.type
_entity_poly.pdbx_seq_one_letter_code
_entity_poly.pdbx_strand_id
1 'polypeptide(L)'
;MSNEEILVDLKSFVGAERRSLARVVVYLVEIEERRLHLELGCSSMFDFCTRRLGFSEGEAFRRLTAERLVRRLPVLLDAIASGQIHLSNLVLLRDLLTEANVDEIVATAGGKTKREVEELVARMAPKPDVQASIRKLPERRSSSSAASSRKVMTTTSHAPSRVPPPQLQAIAERRYKVQLTADEVLRDKLELARALMSHRNPSGDLAVIIEQAVDLLIEKLSKEKLGTTSRARLRKPSAQHGYVTRAARREAFERDGWQCSFVGKNGQRCPARSFLEVDHVTPRALGGSGEAENLRVLCRAHNRDAAERVFGRAHVEARIRSIRKHSSRRLDRNAPPAAPADFSQRKFEATRTTTTTALPSAIGGLAREASHVAPEQAQDGDARKHVRTALLSLGFRVAEADRALLVIDRQECDEPWRRPIEALVREALRILT
;
A
#
# COMPACT_ATOMS: atom_id res chain seq x y z
N MET A 1 -9.65 -7.03 52.60
CA MET A 1 -8.50 -6.80 51.73
C MET A 1 -8.60 -5.42 51.14
N SER A 2 -7.54 -4.62 51.22
CA SER A 2 -7.43 -3.33 50.54
C SER A 2 -7.20 -3.50 49.03
N ASN A 3 -7.40 -2.44 48.25
CA ASN A 3 -7.13 -2.48 46.81
C ASN A 3 -5.64 -2.75 46.53
N GLU A 4 -4.75 -2.18 47.34
CA GLU A 4 -3.31 -2.38 47.27
C GLU A 4 -2.92 -3.83 47.58
N GLU A 5 -3.51 -4.44 48.62
CA GLU A 5 -3.29 -5.86 48.95
C GLU A 5 -3.69 -6.77 47.80
N ILE A 6 -4.85 -6.54 47.17
CA ILE A 6 -5.31 -7.35 46.03
C ILE A 6 -4.30 -7.29 44.88
N LEU A 7 -3.76 -6.11 44.56
CA LEU A 7 -2.81 -5.94 43.47
C LEU A 7 -1.44 -6.58 43.77
N VAL A 8 -0.98 -6.50 45.02
CA VAL A 8 0.28 -7.14 45.46
C VAL A 8 0.15 -8.66 45.42
N ASP A 9 -0.94 -9.20 45.97
CA ASP A 9 -1.18 -10.64 46.01
C ASP A 9 -1.34 -11.21 44.61
N LEU A 10 -2.12 -10.54 43.74
CA LEU A 10 -2.27 -10.95 42.34
C LEU A 10 -0.93 -11.01 41.61
N LYS A 11 -0.05 -10.00 41.78
CA LYS A 11 1.30 -10.01 41.20
C LYS A 11 2.14 -11.18 41.72
N SER A 12 2.04 -11.50 43.00
CA SER A 12 2.73 -12.64 43.61
C SER A 12 2.26 -13.97 43.01
N PHE A 13 0.94 -14.17 42.87
CA PHE A 13 0.36 -15.36 42.24
C PHE A 13 0.76 -15.51 40.78
N VAL A 14 0.73 -14.41 40.01
CA VAL A 14 1.21 -14.42 38.61
C VAL A 14 2.70 -14.79 38.54
N GLY A 15 3.52 -14.31 39.47
CA GLY A 15 4.93 -14.72 39.58
C GLY A 15 5.10 -16.22 39.89
N ALA A 16 4.30 -16.76 40.81
CA ALA A 16 4.31 -18.17 41.16
C ALA A 16 3.84 -19.06 39.99
N GLU A 17 2.84 -18.60 39.22
CA GLU A 17 2.36 -19.27 38.02
C GLU A 17 3.46 -19.38 36.97
N ARG A 18 4.20 -18.30 36.70
CA ARG A 18 5.33 -18.29 35.75
C ARG A 18 6.46 -19.24 36.16
N ARG A 19 6.83 -19.26 37.43
CA ARG A 19 7.83 -20.23 37.95
C ARG A 19 7.34 -21.67 37.82
N SER A 20 6.06 -21.91 38.08
CA SER A 20 5.44 -23.24 37.91
C SER A 20 5.44 -23.66 36.44
N LEU A 21 5.15 -22.74 35.52
CA LEU A 21 5.20 -22.97 34.09
C LEU A 21 6.63 -23.32 33.61
N ALA A 22 7.65 -22.60 34.08
CA ALA A 22 9.05 -22.92 33.78
C ALA A 22 9.41 -24.34 34.23
N ARG A 23 8.97 -24.75 35.43
CA ARG A 23 9.14 -26.13 35.91
C ARG A 23 8.44 -27.15 35.02
N VAL A 24 7.21 -26.87 34.57
CA VAL A 24 6.50 -27.74 33.60
C VAL A 24 7.34 -27.92 32.33
N VAL A 25 7.93 -26.84 31.80
CA VAL A 25 8.78 -26.92 30.61
C VAL A 25 10.00 -27.81 30.87
N VAL A 26 10.67 -27.69 32.02
CA VAL A 26 11.79 -28.58 32.40
C VAL A 26 11.38 -30.05 32.42
N TYR A 27 10.23 -30.37 33.04
CA TYR A 27 9.74 -31.75 33.06
C TYR A 27 9.37 -32.26 31.67
N LEU A 28 8.86 -31.41 30.78
CA LEU A 28 8.59 -31.81 29.40
C LEU A 28 9.89 -32.13 28.65
N VAL A 29 10.99 -31.40 28.90
CA VAL A 29 12.32 -31.72 28.35
C VAL A 29 12.75 -33.12 28.80
N GLU A 30 12.69 -33.39 30.10
CA GLU A 30 13.08 -34.70 30.68
C GLU A 30 12.22 -35.85 30.16
N ILE A 31 10.90 -35.65 30.02
CA ILE A 31 9.97 -36.65 29.49
C ILE A 31 10.28 -36.96 28.02
N GLU A 32 10.61 -35.94 27.22
CA GLU A 32 10.97 -36.13 25.80
C GLU A 32 12.33 -36.83 25.67
N GLU A 33 13.33 -36.43 26.47
CA GLU A 33 14.67 -37.01 26.45
C GLU A 33 14.67 -38.49 26.84
N ARG A 34 13.91 -38.83 27.89
CA ARG A 34 13.74 -40.22 28.35
C ARG A 34 12.66 -40.98 27.59
N ARG A 35 11.95 -40.32 26.68
CA ARG A 35 10.82 -40.87 25.89
C ARG A 35 9.72 -41.53 26.74
N LEU A 36 9.46 -41.03 27.95
CA LEU A 36 8.47 -41.60 28.87
C LEU A 36 7.04 -41.56 28.29
N HIS A 37 6.77 -40.64 27.35
CA HIS A 37 5.51 -40.59 26.64
C HIS A 37 5.20 -41.89 25.86
N LEU A 38 6.24 -42.57 25.34
CA LEU A 38 6.09 -43.84 24.63
C LEU A 38 5.74 -44.99 25.57
N GLU A 39 6.41 -45.06 26.73
CA GLU A 39 6.12 -46.04 27.79
C GLU A 39 4.68 -45.93 28.29
N LEU A 40 4.14 -44.72 28.30
CA LEU A 40 2.76 -44.41 28.68
C LEU A 40 1.74 -44.59 27.54
N GLY A 41 2.14 -45.14 26.40
CA GLY A 41 1.27 -45.45 25.26
C GLY A 41 0.79 -44.22 24.49
N CYS A 42 1.57 -43.14 24.48
CA CYS A 42 1.29 -41.97 23.66
C CYS A 42 2.09 -42.03 22.36
N SER A 43 1.41 -41.77 21.25
CA SER A 43 2.00 -41.85 19.90
C SER A 43 3.01 -40.74 19.61
N SER A 44 2.96 -39.66 20.39
CA SER A 44 3.89 -38.54 20.30
C SER A 44 3.84 -37.72 21.59
N MET A 45 4.79 -36.81 21.71
CA MET A 45 4.84 -35.84 22.80
C MET A 45 3.63 -34.88 22.81
N PHE A 46 3.09 -34.55 21.62
CA PHE A 46 1.85 -33.78 21.50
C PHE A 46 0.64 -34.56 22.02
N ASP A 47 0.55 -35.83 21.64
CA ASP A 47 -0.50 -36.75 22.08
C ASP A 47 -0.46 -37.01 23.59
N PHE A 48 0.74 -37.05 24.19
CA PHE A 48 0.93 -37.11 25.63
C PHE A 48 0.42 -35.83 26.32
N CYS A 49 0.81 -34.65 25.83
CA CYS A 49 0.35 -33.38 26.39
C CYS A 49 -1.17 -33.20 26.33
N THR A 50 -1.83 -33.61 25.24
CA THR A 50 -3.28 -33.45 25.10
C THR A 50 -4.06 -34.52 25.85
N ARG A 51 -3.74 -35.80 25.68
CA ARG A 51 -4.51 -36.90 26.29
C ARG A 51 -4.20 -37.16 27.76
N ARG A 52 -2.94 -37.02 28.19
CA ARG A 52 -2.52 -37.36 29.56
C ARG A 52 -2.47 -36.14 30.48
N LEU A 53 -1.96 -35.01 30.00
CA LEU A 53 -1.87 -33.78 30.79
C LEU A 53 -3.09 -32.86 30.66
N GLY A 54 -4.01 -33.16 29.73
CA GLY A 54 -5.25 -32.40 29.56
C GLY A 54 -5.06 -31.00 28.97
N PHE A 55 -3.91 -30.73 28.34
CA PHE A 55 -3.69 -29.45 27.66
C PHE A 55 -4.56 -29.34 26.41
N SER A 56 -5.07 -28.14 26.14
CA SER A 56 -5.60 -27.84 24.81
C SER A 56 -4.49 -27.92 23.75
N GLU A 57 -4.86 -28.10 22.48
CA GLU A 57 -3.88 -28.21 21.38
C GLU A 57 -2.94 -26.99 21.32
N GLY A 58 -3.47 -25.78 21.51
CA GLY A 58 -2.67 -24.55 21.50
C GLY A 58 -1.76 -24.42 22.73
N GLU A 59 -2.15 -24.98 23.86
CA GLU A 59 -1.32 -25.06 25.05
C GLU A 59 -0.18 -26.06 24.91
N ALA A 60 -0.48 -27.24 24.38
CA ALA A 60 0.51 -28.26 24.08
C ALA A 60 1.53 -27.73 23.07
N PHE A 61 1.06 -27.12 21.97
CA PHE A 61 1.92 -26.54 20.95
C PHE A 61 2.91 -25.50 21.51
N ARG A 62 2.43 -24.56 22.33
CA ARG A 62 3.27 -23.52 22.94
C ARG A 62 4.30 -24.10 23.90
N ARG A 63 3.89 -25.04 24.77
CA ARG A 63 4.78 -25.66 25.75
C ARG A 63 5.82 -26.56 25.10
N LEU A 64 5.45 -27.32 24.06
CA LEU A 64 6.41 -28.13 23.28
C LEU A 64 7.35 -27.26 22.46
N THR A 65 6.90 -26.13 21.94
CA THR A 65 7.80 -25.17 21.29
C THR A 65 8.82 -24.63 22.30
N ALA A 66 8.37 -24.26 23.50
CA ALA A 66 9.26 -23.79 24.55
C ALA A 66 10.21 -24.88 25.07
N GLU A 67 9.74 -26.11 25.25
CA GLU A 67 10.56 -27.29 25.60
C GLU A 67 11.71 -27.48 24.61
N ARG A 68 11.42 -27.51 23.32
CA ARG A 68 12.45 -27.64 22.27
C ARG A 68 13.44 -26.48 22.27
N LEU A 69 12.95 -25.26 22.48
CA LEU A 69 13.81 -24.07 22.55
C LEU A 69 14.69 -24.09 23.79
N VAL A 70 14.17 -24.45 24.96
CA VAL A 70 14.91 -24.56 26.22
C VAL A 70 15.97 -25.65 26.13
N ARG A 71 15.66 -26.80 25.51
CA ARG A 71 16.64 -27.86 25.29
C ARG A 71 17.84 -27.39 24.47
N ARG A 72 17.64 -26.45 23.54
CA ARG A 72 18.70 -25.83 22.73
C ARG A 72 19.34 -24.62 23.43
N LEU A 73 18.56 -23.84 24.17
CA LEU A 73 18.92 -22.55 24.75
C LEU A 73 18.44 -22.48 26.21
N PRO A 74 19.18 -23.08 27.17
CA PRO A 74 18.74 -23.19 28.56
C PRO A 74 18.47 -21.85 29.25
N VAL A 75 19.14 -20.77 28.82
CA VAL A 75 18.95 -19.39 29.34
C VAL A 75 17.50 -18.89 29.22
N LEU A 76 16.70 -19.47 28.32
CA LEU A 76 15.29 -19.13 28.18
C LEU A 76 14.45 -19.51 29.41
N LEU A 77 14.91 -20.45 30.26
CA LEU A 77 14.19 -20.83 31.47
C LEU A 77 14.03 -19.67 32.45
N ASP A 78 15.10 -18.91 32.68
CA ASP A 78 15.08 -17.77 33.59
C ASP A 78 14.21 -16.64 33.03
N ALA A 79 14.23 -16.44 31.71
CA ALA A 79 13.36 -15.50 31.02
C ALA A 79 11.87 -15.86 31.15
N ILE A 80 11.53 -17.15 31.08
CA ILE A 80 10.16 -17.64 31.29
C ILE A 80 9.76 -17.50 32.77
N ALA A 81 10.64 -17.90 33.69
CA ALA A 81 10.36 -17.91 35.13
C ALA A 81 10.18 -16.49 35.70
N SER A 82 10.98 -15.53 35.23
CA SER A 82 10.84 -14.10 35.57
C SER A 82 9.64 -13.44 34.88
N GLY A 83 9.14 -14.04 33.80
CA GLY A 83 8.08 -13.47 32.96
C GLY A 83 8.56 -12.35 32.04
N GLN A 84 9.87 -12.25 31.79
CA GLN A 84 10.40 -11.39 30.74
C GLN A 84 9.86 -11.79 29.37
N ILE A 85 9.67 -13.10 29.14
CA ILE A 85 9.11 -13.60 27.88
C ILE A 85 7.93 -14.55 28.10
N HIS A 86 6.87 -14.37 27.32
CA HIS A 86 5.69 -15.24 27.31
C HIS A 86 5.81 -16.34 26.25
N LEU A 87 5.17 -17.50 26.47
CA LEU A 87 5.21 -18.61 25.50
C LEU A 87 4.67 -18.24 24.11
N SER A 88 3.69 -17.34 24.03
CA SER A 88 3.18 -16.83 22.76
C SER A 88 4.25 -16.05 21.98
N ASN A 89 5.09 -15.28 22.68
CA ASN A 89 6.16 -14.49 22.09
C ASN A 89 7.31 -15.42 21.67
N LEU A 90 7.64 -16.43 22.48
CA LEU A 90 8.61 -17.46 22.11
C LEU A 90 8.24 -18.18 20.81
N VAL A 91 6.97 -18.50 20.59
CA VAL A 91 6.51 -19.12 19.33
C VAL A 91 6.81 -18.23 18.12
N LEU A 92 6.65 -16.91 18.25
CA LEU A 92 6.94 -15.95 17.17
C LEU A 92 8.44 -15.82 16.91
N LEU A 93 9.24 -15.90 17.97
CA LEU A 93 10.70 -15.71 17.93
C LEU A 93 11.48 -17.00 17.64
N ARG A 94 10.82 -18.17 17.62
CA ARG A 94 11.46 -19.50 17.54
C ARG A 94 12.49 -19.64 16.41
N ASP A 95 12.22 -19.00 15.27
CA ASP A 95 13.02 -19.11 14.05
C ASP A 95 14.18 -18.08 14.01
N LEU A 96 14.18 -17.12 14.95
CA LEU A 96 15.21 -16.07 15.08
C LEU A 96 16.19 -16.32 16.23
N LEU A 97 15.79 -17.11 17.22
CA LEU A 97 16.58 -17.38 18.43
C LEU A 97 17.73 -18.34 18.14
N THR A 98 18.94 -17.87 18.39
CA THR A 98 20.22 -18.58 18.29
C THR A 98 21.01 -18.41 19.59
N GLU A 99 22.05 -19.22 19.81
CA GLU A 99 22.91 -19.10 21.00
C GLU A 99 23.59 -17.72 21.10
N ALA A 100 23.88 -17.08 19.96
CA ALA A 100 24.59 -15.80 19.92
C ALA A 100 23.70 -14.57 20.19
N ASN A 101 22.38 -14.67 19.98
CA ASN A 101 21.48 -13.51 20.04
C ASN A 101 20.34 -13.66 21.07
N VAL A 102 20.29 -14.77 21.80
CA VAL A 102 19.19 -15.07 22.72
C VAL A 102 19.01 -14.00 23.79
N ASP A 103 20.09 -13.55 24.41
CA ASP A 103 20.03 -12.56 25.50
C ASP A 103 19.53 -11.19 25.00
N GLU A 104 20.03 -10.75 23.85
CA GLU A 104 19.60 -9.48 23.23
C GLU A 104 18.13 -9.53 22.80
N ILE A 105 17.69 -10.62 22.18
CA ILE A 105 16.30 -10.79 21.74
C ILE A 105 15.37 -10.87 22.95
N VAL A 106 15.73 -11.61 24.00
CA VAL A 106 14.94 -11.70 25.23
C VAL A 106 14.83 -10.34 25.91
N ALA A 107 15.94 -9.60 26.04
CA ALA A 107 15.93 -8.25 26.61
C ALA A 107 15.05 -7.30 25.79
N THR A 108 15.14 -7.38 24.46
CA THR A 108 14.36 -6.52 23.54
C THR A 108 12.88 -6.90 23.51
N ALA A 109 12.54 -8.18 23.64
CA ALA A 109 11.16 -8.67 23.67
C ALA A 109 10.51 -8.52 25.07
N GLY A 110 11.32 -8.26 26.09
CA GLY A 110 10.91 -8.07 27.48
C GLY A 110 9.78 -7.05 27.64
N GLY A 111 8.67 -7.47 28.24
CA GLY A 111 7.54 -6.58 28.55
C GLY A 111 6.72 -6.11 27.34
N LYS A 112 7.05 -6.55 26.13
CA LYS A 112 6.31 -6.20 24.91
C LYS A 112 5.04 -7.05 24.76
N THR A 113 3.99 -6.41 24.27
CA THR A 113 2.78 -7.06 23.80
C THR A 113 3.10 -7.96 22.59
N LYS A 114 2.21 -8.92 22.33
CA LYS A 114 2.35 -9.81 21.17
C LYS A 114 2.52 -9.03 19.84
N ARG A 115 1.77 -7.94 19.66
CA ARG A 115 1.82 -7.11 18.44
C ARG A 115 3.18 -6.44 18.28
N GLU A 116 3.74 -5.88 19.34
CA GLU A 116 5.06 -5.26 19.32
C GLU A 116 6.18 -6.30 19.05
N VAL A 117 6.00 -7.54 19.50
CA VAL A 117 6.91 -8.65 19.15
C VAL A 117 6.75 -9.06 17.68
N GLU A 118 5.53 -9.07 17.12
CA GLU A 118 5.32 -9.29 15.68
C GLU A 118 6.02 -8.21 14.84
N GLU A 119 5.98 -6.94 15.26
CA GLU A 119 6.70 -5.83 14.62
C GLU A 119 8.23 -5.96 14.77
N LEU A 120 8.73 -6.43 15.92
CA LEU A 120 10.13 -6.76 16.11
C LEU A 120 10.58 -7.86 15.13
N VAL A 121 9.82 -8.96 15.03
CA VAL A 121 10.08 -10.06 14.10
C VAL A 121 10.09 -9.56 12.66
N ALA A 122 9.12 -8.71 12.28
CA ALA A 122 9.04 -8.16 10.93
C ALA A 122 10.26 -7.30 10.56
N ARG A 123 10.82 -6.54 11.53
CA ARG A 123 12.06 -5.77 11.32
C ARG A 123 13.29 -6.65 11.17
N MET A 124 13.41 -7.70 11.97
CA MET A 124 14.58 -8.57 11.99
C MET A 124 14.59 -9.58 10.83
N ALA A 125 13.40 -10.01 10.38
CA ALA A 125 13.23 -10.93 9.26
C ALA A 125 12.12 -10.42 8.33
N PRO A 126 12.40 -9.41 7.49
CA PRO A 126 11.42 -8.88 6.56
C PRO A 126 11.02 -9.99 5.58
N LYS A 127 9.72 -10.31 5.56
CA LYS A 127 9.18 -11.23 4.55
C LYS A 127 9.15 -10.49 3.22
N PRO A 128 9.59 -11.11 2.12
CA PRO A 128 9.52 -10.48 0.81
C PRO A 128 8.05 -10.17 0.47
N ASP A 129 7.84 -9.04 -0.20
CA ASP A 129 6.51 -8.63 -0.62
C ASP A 129 5.83 -9.72 -1.43
N VAL A 130 4.63 -10.12 -1.00
CA VAL A 130 3.82 -11.10 -1.72
C VAL A 130 3.25 -10.38 -2.94
N GLN A 131 3.60 -10.85 -4.14
CA GLN A 131 3.01 -10.34 -5.37
C GLN A 131 1.48 -10.43 -5.28
N ALA A 132 0.81 -9.33 -5.61
CA ALA A 132 -0.64 -9.27 -5.66
C ALA A 132 -1.15 -10.40 -6.57
N SER A 133 -1.89 -11.34 -5.99
CA SER A 133 -2.41 -12.50 -6.72
C SER A 133 -3.88 -12.69 -6.44
N ILE A 134 -4.62 -13.00 -7.50
CA ILE A 134 -6.03 -13.35 -7.45
C ILE A 134 -6.13 -14.82 -7.82
N ARG A 135 -6.44 -15.69 -6.86
CA ARG A 135 -6.58 -17.13 -7.09
C ARG A 135 -7.95 -17.61 -6.64
N LYS A 136 -8.58 -18.46 -7.45
CA LYS A 136 -9.81 -19.15 -7.08
C LYS A 136 -9.54 -20.06 -5.86
N LEU A 137 -10.32 -19.89 -4.80
CA LEU A 137 -10.23 -20.72 -3.61
C LEU A 137 -10.90 -22.08 -3.84
N PRO A 138 -10.33 -23.19 -3.33
CA PRO A 138 -11.07 -24.43 -3.12
C PRO A 138 -12.08 -24.24 -1.97
N GLU A 139 -13.20 -24.94 -2.02
CA GLU A 139 -14.34 -24.72 -1.12
C GLU A 139 -14.05 -25.11 0.33
N ARG A 140 -14.50 -24.27 1.25
CA ARG A 140 -14.51 -24.56 2.69
C ARG A 140 -15.74 -25.41 2.99
N ARG A 141 -15.56 -26.70 3.31
CA ARG A 141 -16.62 -27.49 3.95
C ARG A 141 -17.01 -26.79 5.25
N SER A 142 -18.28 -26.43 5.38
CA SER A 142 -18.86 -26.00 6.66
C SER A 142 -18.86 -27.20 7.60
N SER A 143 -17.95 -27.23 8.57
CA SER A 143 -18.02 -28.13 9.70
C SER A 143 -19.02 -27.57 10.72
N SER A 144 -20.25 -28.04 10.67
CA SER A 144 -21.16 -28.02 11.83
C SER A 144 -21.25 -29.45 12.38
N SER A 145 -20.84 -29.63 13.64
CA SER A 145 -21.14 -30.82 14.46
C SER A 145 -22.66 -30.96 14.64
N ALA A 146 -23.30 -32.09 14.96
CA ALA A 146 -22.89 -33.29 15.68
C ALA A 146 -23.91 -34.43 15.44
N ALA A 147 -23.57 -35.62 15.98
CA ALA A 147 -24.42 -36.74 16.41
C ALA A 147 -24.75 -37.89 15.42
N SER A 148 -23.88 -38.91 15.51
CA SER A 148 -24.20 -40.31 15.88
C SER A 148 -25.24 -41.11 15.06
N SER A 149 -24.75 -42.18 14.41
CA SER A 149 -25.28 -43.55 14.58
C SER A 149 -24.27 -44.61 14.15
N ARG A 150 -23.95 -45.51 15.10
CA ARG A 150 -23.47 -46.91 15.02
C ARG A 150 -23.96 -47.65 13.76
N LYS A 151 -23.35 -48.70 13.17
CA LYS A 151 -22.33 -49.74 13.47
C LYS A 151 -22.04 -50.38 12.07
N VAL A 152 -20.87 -50.93 11.75
CA VAL A 152 -20.55 -52.39 11.77
C VAL A 152 -19.18 -52.58 11.10
N MET A 153 -18.40 -53.50 11.68
CA MET A 153 -17.08 -53.95 11.23
C MET A 153 -17.18 -54.76 9.93
N THR A 154 -16.18 -54.66 9.07
CA THR A 154 -15.67 -55.83 8.33
C THR A 154 -14.24 -55.61 7.86
N THR A 155 -13.48 -56.67 8.05
CA THR A 155 -12.09 -56.95 7.70
C THR A 155 -11.88 -57.00 6.19
N THR A 156 -10.73 -56.53 5.68
CA THR A 156 -9.71 -57.29 4.91
C THR A 156 -8.86 -56.39 4.00
N SER A 157 -7.65 -56.90 3.78
CA SER A 157 -6.49 -56.44 3.04
C SER A 157 -6.63 -56.29 1.50
N HIS A 158 -5.61 -55.67 0.91
CA HIS A 158 -5.08 -55.76 -0.49
C HIS A 158 -5.34 -54.59 -1.47
N ALA A 159 -4.23 -53.84 -1.70
CA ALA A 159 -3.62 -53.43 -2.97
C ALA A 159 -4.41 -52.61 -4.03
N PRO A 160 -3.71 -51.79 -4.85
CA PRO A 160 -4.27 -50.60 -5.48
C PRO A 160 -4.96 -50.93 -6.81
N SER A 161 -6.20 -50.48 -6.99
CA SER A 161 -6.87 -50.49 -8.29
C SER A 161 -7.27 -49.08 -8.70
N ARG A 162 -6.82 -48.72 -9.90
CA ARG A 162 -7.02 -47.47 -10.61
C ARG A 162 -8.37 -47.52 -11.32
N VAL A 163 -9.28 -46.60 -11.01
CA VAL A 163 -10.52 -46.33 -11.78
C VAL A 163 -10.82 -44.81 -11.67
N PRO A 164 -11.61 -44.22 -12.58
CA PRO A 164 -11.26 -43.21 -13.59
C PRO A 164 -11.61 -41.78 -13.10
N PRO A 165 -11.38 -40.71 -13.89
CA PRO A 165 -11.58 -39.36 -13.39
C PRO A 165 -13.06 -39.13 -13.09
N PRO A 166 -13.42 -38.57 -11.92
CA PRO A 166 -14.74 -38.00 -11.76
C PRO A 166 -14.80 -36.74 -12.63
N GLN A 167 -15.50 -36.87 -13.76
CA GLN A 167 -16.16 -35.76 -14.43
C GLN A 167 -17.08 -35.09 -13.41
N LEU A 168 -16.58 -34.06 -12.74
CA LEU A 168 -17.41 -33.14 -11.98
C LEU A 168 -17.55 -31.89 -12.83
N GLN A 169 -18.66 -31.84 -13.57
CA GLN A 169 -19.23 -30.61 -14.07
C GLN A 169 -19.25 -29.57 -12.95
N ALA A 170 -18.94 -28.33 -13.32
CA ALA A 170 -19.07 -27.14 -12.48
C ALA A 170 -20.44 -27.12 -11.79
N ILE A 171 -20.59 -26.54 -10.60
CA ILE A 171 -21.00 -25.13 -10.47
C ILE A 171 -20.70 -24.65 -9.05
N ALA A 172 -19.68 -23.79 -8.94
CA ALA A 172 -19.58 -22.71 -7.96
C ALA A 172 -18.70 -21.61 -8.58
N GLU A 173 -19.32 -20.56 -9.10
CA GLU A 173 -18.75 -19.80 -10.22
C GLU A 173 -17.95 -18.53 -9.86
N ARG A 174 -18.05 -17.94 -8.66
CA ARG A 174 -17.63 -16.51 -8.54
C ARG A 174 -16.99 -16.06 -7.21
N ARG A 175 -16.10 -16.86 -6.60
CA ARG A 175 -15.31 -16.39 -5.43
C ARG A 175 -13.81 -16.48 -5.70
N TYR A 176 -13.12 -15.37 -5.45
CA TYR A 176 -11.69 -15.22 -5.68
C TYR A 176 -11.01 -14.76 -4.38
N LYS A 177 -9.87 -15.35 -4.03
CA LYS A 177 -9.00 -14.82 -2.98
C LYS A 177 -8.14 -13.72 -3.59
N VAL A 178 -8.25 -12.53 -3.03
CA VAL A 178 -7.34 -11.42 -3.28
C VAL A 178 -6.37 -11.36 -2.12
N GLN A 179 -5.08 -11.43 -2.40
CA GLN A 179 -4.02 -11.24 -1.41
C GLN A 179 -3.07 -10.15 -1.90
N LEU A 180 -2.83 -9.15 -1.05
CA LEU A 180 -1.94 -8.02 -1.31
C LEU A 180 -1.17 -7.68 -0.02
N THR A 181 0.05 -7.18 -0.19
CA THR A 181 0.78 -6.49 0.88
C THR A 181 0.38 -5.02 0.84
N ALA A 182 0.00 -4.45 1.98
CA ALA A 182 -0.31 -3.04 2.13
C ALA A 182 0.81 -2.35 2.91
N ASP A 183 1.20 -1.16 2.48
CA ASP A 183 2.07 -0.28 3.26
C ASP A 183 1.28 0.37 4.42
N GLU A 184 1.99 1.04 5.32
CA GLU A 184 1.39 1.72 6.49
C GLU A 184 0.30 2.73 6.08
N VAL A 185 0.56 3.51 5.03
CA VAL A 185 -0.38 4.52 4.53
C VAL A 185 -1.68 3.88 4.02
N LEU A 186 -1.59 2.75 3.30
CA LEU A 186 -2.75 2.01 2.82
C LEU A 186 -3.51 1.33 3.97
N ARG A 187 -2.80 0.76 4.94
CA ARG A 187 -3.40 0.20 6.16
C ARG A 187 -4.25 1.27 6.87
N ASP A 188 -3.68 2.44 7.12
CA ASP A 188 -4.36 3.51 7.86
C ASP A 188 -5.60 4.03 7.11
N LYS A 189 -5.51 4.13 5.78
CA LYS A 189 -6.67 4.46 4.93
C LYS A 189 -7.77 3.41 5.01
N LEU A 190 -7.42 2.12 5.04
CA LEU A 190 -8.39 1.03 5.16
C LEU A 190 -9.03 1.01 6.56
N GLU A 191 -8.26 1.26 7.62
CA GLU A 191 -8.80 1.38 8.98
C GLU A 191 -9.74 2.57 9.13
N LEU A 192 -9.36 3.74 8.60
CA LEU A 192 -10.22 4.92 8.57
C LEU A 192 -11.52 4.66 7.79
N ALA A 193 -11.43 4.04 6.61
CA ALA A 193 -12.59 3.68 5.82
C ALA A 193 -13.50 2.69 6.57
N ARG A 194 -12.93 1.71 7.27
CA ARG A 194 -13.68 0.77 8.12
C ARG A 194 -14.44 1.49 9.23
N ALA A 195 -13.79 2.44 9.92
CA ALA A 195 -14.42 3.22 10.98
C ALA A 195 -15.58 4.08 10.44
N LEU A 196 -15.38 4.78 9.32
CA LEU A 196 -16.41 5.61 8.69
C LEU A 196 -17.58 4.79 8.14
N MET A 197 -17.32 3.56 7.70
CA MET A 197 -18.35 2.66 7.19
C MET A 197 -19.02 1.81 8.28
N SER A 198 -18.65 1.96 9.54
CA SER A 198 -19.13 1.10 10.65
C SER A 198 -20.66 0.93 10.73
N HIS A 199 -21.43 1.98 10.44
CA HIS A 199 -22.90 1.88 10.41
C HIS A 199 -23.47 1.16 9.17
N ARG A 200 -22.76 1.24 8.04
CA ARG A 200 -23.18 0.64 6.75
C ARG A 200 -22.55 -0.75 6.52
N ASN A 201 -21.48 -1.06 7.22
CA ASN A 201 -20.73 -2.31 7.22
C ASN A 201 -20.33 -2.66 8.66
N PRO A 202 -21.26 -3.16 9.50
CA PRO A 202 -21.02 -3.42 10.92
C PRO A 202 -19.98 -4.50 11.20
N SER A 203 -19.81 -5.47 10.29
CA SER A 203 -18.74 -6.46 10.37
C SER A 203 -17.35 -5.86 10.07
N GLY A 204 -17.35 -4.74 9.35
CA GLY A 204 -16.15 -4.11 8.83
C GLY A 204 -15.41 -5.02 7.86
N ASP A 205 -16.16 -5.78 7.05
CA ASP A 205 -15.59 -6.63 6.00
C ASP A 205 -14.83 -5.79 4.98
N LEU A 206 -13.55 -6.10 4.80
CA LEU A 206 -12.67 -5.41 3.87
C LEU A 206 -13.12 -5.59 2.41
N ALA A 207 -13.79 -6.69 2.07
CA ALA A 207 -14.28 -6.91 0.71
C ALA A 207 -15.28 -5.82 0.30
N VAL A 208 -16.22 -5.47 1.19
CA VAL A 208 -17.24 -4.43 0.96
C VAL A 208 -16.59 -3.04 0.83
N ILE A 209 -15.59 -2.75 1.65
CA ILE A 209 -14.85 -1.48 1.60
C ILE A 209 -14.11 -1.35 0.28
N ILE A 210 -13.41 -2.41 -0.13
CA ILE A 210 -12.64 -2.45 -1.37
C ILE A 210 -13.57 -2.37 -2.59
N GLU A 211 -14.70 -3.07 -2.59
CA GLU A 211 -15.68 -3.04 -3.68
C GLU A 211 -16.19 -1.60 -3.91
N GLN A 212 -16.66 -0.93 -2.85
CA GLN A 212 -17.12 0.46 -2.96
C GLN A 212 -16.00 1.43 -3.37
N ALA A 213 -14.79 1.24 -2.85
CA ALA A 213 -13.64 2.07 -3.23
C ALA A 213 -13.28 1.88 -4.72
N VAL A 214 -13.33 0.66 -5.22
CA VAL A 214 -13.07 0.34 -6.62
C VAL A 214 -14.17 0.87 -7.53
N ASP A 215 -15.44 0.79 -7.14
CA ASP A 215 -16.56 1.37 -7.89
C ASP A 215 -16.39 2.89 -8.05
N LEU A 216 -16.07 3.59 -6.96
CA LEU A 216 -15.78 5.03 -6.99
C LEU A 216 -14.57 5.36 -7.87
N LEU A 217 -13.52 4.54 -7.81
CA LEU A 217 -12.33 4.72 -8.65
C LEU A 217 -12.64 4.48 -10.13
N ILE A 218 -13.43 3.45 -10.45
CA ILE A 218 -13.89 3.16 -11.81
C ILE A 218 -14.73 4.32 -12.32
N GLU A 219 -15.67 4.84 -11.54
CA GLU A 219 -16.50 5.98 -11.93
C GLU A 219 -15.65 7.23 -12.22
N LYS A 220 -14.69 7.54 -11.32
CA LYS A 220 -13.77 8.67 -11.48
C LYS A 220 -12.89 8.52 -12.73
N LEU A 221 -12.24 7.36 -12.89
CA LEU A 221 -11.38 7.09 -14.05
C LEU A 221 -12.18 7.06 -15.36
N SER A 222 -13.43 6.61 -15.31
CA SER A 222 -14.35 6.66 -16.45
C SER A 222 -14.64 8.10 -16.83
N LYS A 223 -14.98 8.98 -15.88
CA LYS A 223 -15.19 10.41 -16.15
C LYS A 223 -13.93 11.08 -16.73
N GLU A 224 -12.76 10.82 -16.16
CA GLU A 224 -11.48 11.42 -16.61
C GLU A 224 -11.07 10.95 -18.01
N LYS A 225 -11.01 9.63 -18.23
CA LYS A 225 -10.55 9.04 -19.50
C LYS A 225 -11.58 9.13 -20.61
N LEU A 226 -12.87 9.14 -20.29
CA LEU A 226 -13.96 8.98 -21.27
C LEU A 226 -14.81 10.23 -21.41
N GLY A 227 -14.78 11.15 -20.44
CA GLY A 227 -15.65 12.32 -20.46
C GLY A 227 -17.14 11.98 -20.33
N THR A 228 -17.49 10.90 -19.63
CA THR A 228 -18.87 10.52 -19.34
C THR A 228 -19.57 11.64 -18.57
N THR A 229 -20.35 12.46 -19.29
CA THR A 229 -21.23 13.47 -18.71
C THR A 229 -22.67 12.97 -18.79
N SER A 230 -23.44 13.19 -17.72
CA SER A 230 -24.86 12.81 -17.63
C SER A 230 -25.79 13.54 -18.62
N ARG A 231 -25.30 14.59 -19.29
CA ARG A 231 -26.05 15.31 -20.34
C ARG A 231 -25.43 15.06 -21.72
N ALA A 232 -26.23 14.49 -22.61
CA ALA A 232 -25.91 14.39 -24.02
C ALA A 232 -26.01 15.80 -24.65
N ARG A 233 -24.86 16.43 -24.92
CA ARG A 233 -24.84 17.58 -25.84
C ARG A 233 -24.96 17.07 -27.27
N LEU A 234 -25.80 17.72 -28.07
CA LEU A 234 -25.92 17.47 -29.52
C LEU A 234 -24.53 17.47 -30.19
N ARG A 235 -24.31 16.49 -31.07
CA ARG A 235 -23.07 16.27 -31.84
C ARG A 235 -22.67 17.58 -32.52
N LYS A 236 -21.55 18.18 -32.11
CA LYS A 236 -20.88 19.22 -32.89
C LYS A 236 -19.60 18.61 -33.46
N PRO A 237 -19.42 18.58 -34.79
CA PRO A 237 -18.16 18.18 -35.40
C PRO A 237 -17.02 19.04 -34.85
N SER A 238 -15.83 18.46 -34.73
CA SER A 238 -14.63 19.23 -34.41
C SER A 238 -14.31 20.20 -35.55
N ALA A 239 -14.02 21.46 -35.21
CA ALA A 239 -13.50 22.43 -36.19
C ALA A 239 -12.08 22.06 -36.70
N GLN A 240 -11.37 21.18 -35.99
CA GLN A 240 -10.04 20.71 -36.37
C GLN A 240 -10.10 19.33 -37.03
N HIS A 241 -9.53 19.23 -38.22
CA HIS A 241 -9.46 18.00 -38.99
C HIS A 241 -8.67 16.89 -38.25
N GLY A 242 -9.29 15.71 -38.14
CA GLY A 242 -8.74 14.53 -37.47
C GLY A 242 -8.60 14.65 -35.95
N TYR A 243 -9.24 15.65 -35.31
CA TYR A 243 -9.28 15.71 -33.86
C TYR A 243 -10.39 14.80 -33.32
N VAL A 244 -10.01 13.90 -32.41
CA VAL A 244 -10.95 12.96 -31.77
C VAL A 244 -11.67 13.64 -30.62
N THR A 245 -12.97 13.87 -30.79
CA THR A 245 -13.81 14.40 -29.71
C THR A 245 -14.01 13.34 -28.61
N ARG A 246 -14.32 13.79 -27.38
CA ARG A 246 -14.67 12.86 -26.28
C ARG A 246 -15.89 12.00 -26.63
N ALA A 247 -16.86 12.57 -27.36
CA ALA A 247 -18.05 11.86 -27.82
C ALA A 247 -17.68 10.73 -28.81
N ALA A 248 -16.88 11.04 -29.85
CA ALA A 248 -16.43 10.05 -30.83
C ALA A 248 -15.56 8.95 -30.19
N ARG A 249 -14.70 9.32 -29.23
CA ARG A 249 -13.94 8.35 -28.44
C ARG A 249 -14.84 7.40 -27.67
N ARG A 250 -15.83 7.92 -26.93
CA ARG A 250 -16.76 7.10 -26.15
C ARG A 250 -17.51 6.11 -27.03
N GLU A 251 -18.05 6.59 -28.15
CA GLU A 251 -18.77 5.77 -29.11
C GLU A 251 -17.91 4.63 -29.65
N ALA A 252 -16.65 4.90 -30.02
CA ALA A 252 -15.72 3.86 -30.45
C ALA A 252 -15.44 2.82 -29.35
N PHE A 253 -15.28 3.23 -28.09
CA PHE A 253 -15.05 2.32 -26.95
C PHE A 253 -16.27 1.48 -26.58
N GLU A 254 -17.47 2.07 -26.63
CA GLU A 254 -18.74 1.37 -26.40
C GLU A 254 -19.00 0.35 -27.51
N ARG A 255 -18.89 0.76 -28.78
CA ARG A 255 -19.01 -0.13 -29.95
C ARG A 255 -18.04 -1.29 -29.89
N ASP A 256 -16.80 -1.04 -29.50
CA ASP A 256 -15.76 -2.07 -29.42
C ASP A 256 -15.79 -2.85 -28.08
N GLY A 257 -16.78 -2.62 -27.20
CA GLY A 257 -17.00 -3.45 -26.00
C GLY A 257 -15.83 -3.48 -25.01
N TRP A 258 -15.05 -2.41 -24.94
CA TRP A 258 -13.87 -2.28 -24.08
C TRP A 258 -12.80 -3.35 -24.33
N GLN A 259 -12.66 -3.74 -25.59
CA GLN A 259 -11.72 -4.77 -26.02
C GLN A 259 -11.06 -4.34 -27.33
N CYS A 260 -9.80 -4.75 -27.52
CA CYS A 260 -9.12 -4.52 -28.78
C CYS A 260 -9.94 -5.06 -29.97
N SER A 261 -10.25 -4.22 -30.96
CA SER A 261 -11.01 -4.60 -32.16
C SER A 261 -10.18 -5.25 -33.26
N PHE A 262 -8.88 -5.47 -33.04
CA PHE A 262 -8.05 -6.24 -33.96
C PHE A 262 -8.52 -7.70 -34.04
N VAL A 263 -8.67 -8.19 -35.26
CA VAL A 263 -9.01 -9.57 -35.58
C VAL A 263 -7.84 -10.19 -36.34
N GLY A 264 -7.34 -11.33 -35.84
CA GLY A 264 -6.25 -12.07 -36.45
C GLY A 264 -6.66 -12.76 -37.75
N LYS A 265 -5.68 -13.28 -38.50
CA LYS A 265 -5.92 -14.02 -39.76
C LYS A 265 -6.80 -15.27 -39.57
N ASN A 266 -6.83 -15.81 -38.35
CA ASN A 266 -7.67 -16.94 -37.95
C ASN A 266 -9.09 -16.52 -37.52
N GLY A 267 -9.47 -15.25 -37.71
CA GLY A 267 -10.77 -14.73 -37.29
C GLY A 267 -10.91 -14.45 -35.79
N GLN A 268 -9.88 -14.71 -34.98
CA GLN A 268 -9.94 -14.49 -33.54
C GLN A 268 -9.67 -13.03 -33.19
N ARG A 269 -10.58 -12.45 -32.41
CA ARG A 269 -10.43 -11.10 -31.87
C ARG A 269 -9.46 -11.09 -30.69
N CYS A 270 -8.59 -10.09 -30.62
CA CYS A 270 -7.65 -9.93 -29.52
C CYS A 270 -8.38 -9.82 -28.16
N PRO A 271 -8.04 -10.62 -27.14
CA PRO A 271 -8.71 -10.62 -25.82
C PRO A 271 -8.28 -9.45 -24.91
N ALA A 272 -7.36 -8.59 -25.35
CA ALA A 272 -6.82 -7.52 -24.51
C ALA A 272 -7.90 -6.47 -24.17
N ARG A 273 -8.05 -6.18 -22.86
CA ARG A 273 -8.93 -5.14 -22.30
C ARG A 273 -8.17 -4.02 -21.58
N SER A 274 -6.85 -4.12 -21.53
CA SER A 274 -5.95 -3.16 -20.88
C SER A 274 -5.08 -2.44 -21.91
N PHE A 275 -4.54 -1.27 -21.52
CA PHE A 275 -3.71 -0.43 -22.37
C PHE A 275 -4.34 -0.14 -23.75
N LEU A 276 -5.64 0.16 -23.74
CA LEU A 276 -6.41 0.46 -24.93
C LEU A 276 -6.21 1.92 -25.36
N GLU A 277 -6.01 2.10 -26.66
CA GLU A 277 -5.73 3.35 -27.33
C GLU A 277 -6.71 3.53 -28.50
N VAL A 278 -7.05 4.79 -28.81
CA VAL A 278 -7.82 5.09 -30.02
C VAL A 278 -6.85 5.12 -31.19
N ASP A 279 -7.14 4.31 -32.19
CA ASP A 279 -6.48 4.34 -33.49
C ASP A 279 -7.45 4.86 -34.56
N HIS A 280 -6.92 5.57 -35.55
CA HIS A 280 -7.70 5.96 -36.71
C HIS A 280 -7.55 4.89 -37.79
N VAL A 281 -8.66 4.37 -38.31
CA VAL A 281 -8.67 3.37 -39.40
C VAL A 281 -7.92 3.92 -40.62
N THR A 282 -8.28 5.13 -41.04
CA THR A 282 -7.45 5.97 -41.90
C THR A 282 -6.68 6.92 -41.00
N PRO A 283 -5.33 6.84 -40.93
CA PRO A 283 -4.56 7.71 -40.05
C PRO A 283 -4.78 9.20 -40.30
N ARG A 284 -4.74 10.01 -39.24
CA ARG A 284 -4.88 11.47 -39.33
C ARG A 284 -3.91 12.11 -40.33
N ALA A 285 -2.66 11.62 -40.38
CA ALA A 285 -1.64 12.12 -41.30
C ALA A 285 -1.98 11.86 -42.79
N LEU A 286 -2.90 10.94 -43.06
CA LEU A 286 -3.40 10.60 -44.40
C LEU A 286 -4.81 11.13 -44.65
N GLY A 287 -5.27 12.13 -43.88
CA GLY A 287 -6.60 12.70 -44.07
C GLY A 287 -7.73 11.98 -43.32
N GLY A 288 -7.41 11.13 -42.35
CA GLY A 288 -8.41 10.51 -41.48
C GLY A 288 -9.24 11.51 -40.66
N SER A 289 -10.56 11.32 -40.63
CA SER A 289 -11.47 12.07 -39.77
C SER A 289 -11.39 11.62 -38.31
N GLY A 290 -11.78 12.49 -37.38
CA GLY A 290 -11.85 12.18 -35.94
C GLY A 290 -13.21 11.65 -35.47
N GLU A 291 -14.08 11.28 -36.42
CA GLU A 291 -15.43 10.78 -36.19
C GLU A 291 -15.41 9.29 -35.84
N ALA A 292 -16.36 8.82 -35.03
CA ALA A 292 -16.36 7.48 -34.44
C ALA A 292 -16.25 6.35 -35.48
N GLU A 293 -16.78 6.57 -36.68
CA GLU A 293 -16.74 5.64 -37.80
C GLU A 293 -15.32 5.40 -38.32
N ASN A 294 -14.43 6.41 -38.25
CA ASN A 294 -13.02 6.27 -38.61
C ASN A 294 -12.14 5.88 -37.41
N LEU A 295 -12.71 5.66 -36.23
CA LEU A 295 -11.97 5.26 -35.04
C LEU A 295 -12.16 3.79 -34.72
N ARG A 296 -11.11 3.18 -34.17
CA ARG A 296 -11.14 1.83 -33.60
C ARG A 296 -10.31 1.77 -32.32
N VAL A 297 -10.66 0.86 -31.43
CA VAL A 297 -9.96 0.68 -30.15
C VAL A 297 -8.96 -0.46 -30.26
N LEU A 298 -7.67 -0.16 -30.15
CA LEU A 298 -6.59 -1.15 -30.20
C LEU A 298 -5.84 -1.20 -28.88
N CYS A 299 -5.33 -2.37 -28.49
CA CYS A 299 -4.32 -2.40 -27.43
C CYS A 299 -3.03 -1.75 -27.95
N ARG A 300 -2.19 -1.23 -27.05
CA ARG A 300 -0.92 -0.58 -27.40
C ARG A 300 -0.07 -1.35 -28.42
N ALA A 301 -0.04 -2.69 -28.32
CA ALA A 301 0.72 -3.54 -29.25
C ALA A 301 0.13 -3.51 -30.67
N HIS A 302 -1.18 -3.71 -30.82
CA HIS A 302 -1.84 -3.65 -32.12
C HIS A 302 -1.92 -2.22 -32.68
N ASN A 303 -2.02 -1.21 -31.82
CA ASN A 303 -1.93 0.19 -32.28
C ASN A 303 -0.55 0.49 -32.87
N ARG A 304 0.52 -0.01 -32.22
CA ARG A 304 1.87 0.08 -32.76
C ARG A 304 2.01 -0.68 -34.08
N ASP A 305 1.56 -1.93 -34.15
CA ASP A 305 1.60 -2.73 -35.39
C ASP A 305 0.84 -2.03 -36.54
N ALA A 306 -0.34 -1.47 -36.26
CA ALA A 306 -1.10 -0.68 -37.23
C ALA A 306 -0.30 0.52 -37.74
N ALA A 307 0.32 1.28 -36.84
CA ALA A 307 1.18 2.40 -37.22
C ALA A 307 2.41 1.94 -38.04
N GLU A 308 3.05 0.83 -37.67
CA GLU A 308 4.22 0.31 -38.38
C GLU A 308 3.88 -0.20 -39.78
N ARG A 309 2.69 -0.77 -39.97
CA ARG A 309 2.21 -1.18 -41.31
C ARG A 309 1.96 -0.01 -42.24
N VAL A 310 1.52 1.13 -41.69
CA VAL A 310 1.18 2.31 -42.51
C VAL A 310 2.40 3.21 -42.74
N PHE A 311 3.17 3.51 -41.68
CA PHE A 311 4.27 4.47 -41.75
C PHE A 311 5.66 3.83 -41.84
N GLY A 312 5.75 2.51 -41.72
CA GLY A 312 7.01 1.78 -41.67
C GLY A 312 7.61 1.74 -40.27
N ARG A 313 8.19 0.58 -39.92
CA ARG A 313 8.77 0.32 -38.60
C ARG A 313 9.87 1.32 -38.20
N ALA A 314 10.77 1.65 -39.11
CA ALA A 314 11.87 2.59 -38.85
C ALA A 314 11.36 4.00 -38.50
N HIS A 315 10.32 4.47 -39.20
CA HIS A 315 9.71 5.78 -38.95
C HIS A 315 9.04 5.83 -37.56
N VAL A 316 8.24 4.83 -37.23
CA VAL A 316 7.55 4.73 -35.93
C VAL A 316 8.57 4.66 -34.79
N GLU A 317 9.62 3.87 -34.94
CA GLU A 317 10.66 3.73 -33.91
C GLU A 317 11.45 5.03 -33.70
N ALA A 318 11.83 5.70 -34.79
CA ALA A 318 12.46 7.02 -34.72
C ALA A 318 11.56 8.04 -34.00
N ARG A 319 10.26 8.04 -34.29
CA ARG A 319 9.29 8.92 -33.63
C ARG A 319 9.18 8.62 -32.14
N ILE A 320 9.06 7.36 -31.73
CA ILE A 320 9.03 6.96 -30.32
C ILE A 320 10.29 7.44 -29.59
N ARG A 321 11.47 7.24 -30.20
CA ARG A 321 12.75 7.68 -29.63
C ARG A 321 12.80 9.20 -29.44
N SER A 322 12.32 9.96 -30.43
CA SER A 322 12.26 11.42 -30.37
C SER A 322 11.39 11.92 -29.21
N ILE A 323 10.21 11.31 -29.02
CA ILE A 323 9.27 11.66 -27.94
C ILE A 323 9.91 11.34 -26.57
N ARG A 324 10.52 10.17 -26.41
CA ARG A 324 11.19 9.76 -25.17
C ARG A 324 12.32 10.71 -24.76
N LYS A 325 13.14 11.14 -25.73
CA LYS A 325 14.22 12.13 -25.51
C LYS A 325 13.66 13.50 -25.12
N HIS A 326 12.49 13.85 -25.64
CA HIS A 326 11.82 15.11 -25.29
C HIS A 326 11.18 15.06 -23.89
N SER A 327 10.62 13.91 -23.50
CA SER A 327 10.07 13.72 -22.15
C SER A 327 11.15 13.64 -21.08
N SER A 328 12.28 12.97 -21.34
CA SER A 328 13.40 12.94 -20.38
C SER A 328 13.95 14.34 -20.11
N ARG A 329 14.16 15.13 -21.18
CA ARG A 329 14.59 16.54 -21.06
C ARG A 329 13.60 17.43 -20.30
N ARG A 330 12.29 17.13 -20.33
CA ARG A 330 11.28 17.85 -19.53
C ARG A 330 11.30 17.44 -18.06
N LEU A 331 11.56 16.17 -17.77
CA LEU A 331 11.72 15.68 -16.40
C LEU A 331 13.01 16.25 -15.78
N ASP A 332 14.10 16.30 -16.53
CA ASP A 332 15.37 16.91 -16.09
C ASP A 332 15.22 18.42 -15.81
N ARG A 333 14.39 19.13 -16.60
CA ARG A 333 14.08 20.55 -16.40
C ARG A 333 13.16 20.85 -15.22
N ASN A 334 12.32 19.88 -14.84
CA ASN A 334 11.38 20.00 -13.72
C ASN A 334 11.88 19.28 -12.47
N ALA A 335 13.08 18.70 -12.50
CA ALA A 335 13.73 18.16 -11.33
C ALA A 335 14.07 19.32 -10.39
N PRO A 336 13.74 19.23 -9.08
CA PRO A 336 14.18 20.22 -8.12
C PRO A 336 15.72 20.27 -8.14
N PRO A 337 16.34 21.45 -7.97
CA PRO A 337 17.79 21.53 -7.83
C PRO A 337 18.21 20.61 -6.67
N ALA A 338 19.30 19.87 -6.86
CA ALA A 338 19.87 19.04 -5.81
C ALA A 338 20.02 19.90 -4.54
N ALA A 339 19.47 19.43 -3.42
CA ALA A 339 19.58 20.14 -2.16
C ALA A 339 21.05 20.46 -1.88
N PRO A 340 21.39 21.66 -1.41
CA PRO A 340 22.74 21.93 -0.96
C PRO A 340 23.10 20.90 0.12
N ALA A 341 24.31 20.36 0.05
CA ALA A 341 24.81 19.40 1.02
C ALA A 341 24.57 19.91 2.44
N ASP A 342 24.05 19.00 3.26
CA ASP A 342 23.62 19.16 4.65
C ASP A 342 24.53 20.11 5.45
N PHE A 343 23.97 21.24 5.88
CA PHE A 343 24.64 22.28 6.66
C PHE A 343 24.68 21.94 8.16
N SER A 344 24.68 20.65 8.50
CA SER A 344 24.53 20.15 9.87
C SER A 344 25.69 19.26 10.32
N GLN A 345 26.91 19.45 9.82
CA GLN A 345 28.11 18.76 10.33
C GLN A 345 29.39 19.62 10.35
N ARG A 346 29.29 20.91 10.65
CA ARG A 346 30.47 21.75 10.97
C ARG A 346 30.21 22.64 12.17
N LYS A 347 30.04 22.03 13.35
CA LYS A 347 30.14 22.77 14.60
C LYS A 347 30.59 21.92 15.77
N PHE A 348 31.60 21.07 15.58
CA PHE A 348 32.48 20.61 16.66
C PHE A 348 33.82 20.27 16.01
N GLU A 349 34.91 20.61 16.70
CA GLU A 349 36.32 20.49 16.27
C GLU A 349 36.87 21.59 15.35
N ALA A 350 37.25 22.72 15.96
CA ALA A 350 38.62 23.27 15.86
C ALA A 350 38.74 24.56 16.68
N THR A 351 38.60 24.45 18.00
CA THR A 351 39.09 25.48 18.93
C THR A 351 40.23 24.90 19.73
N ARG A 352 41.40 24.81 19.11
CA ARG A 352 42.69 24.76 19.80
C ARG A 352 43.81 24.95 18.79
N THR A 353 44.59 26.02 19.00
CA THR A 353 46.00 26.21 18.58
C THR A 353 46.23 26.24 17.06
N THR A 354 46.75 27.29 16.43
CA THR A 354 47.92 28.11 16.79
C THR A 354 47.90 29.48 16.09
N THR A 355 48.37 30.47 16.83
CA THR A 355 48.97 31.74 16.40
C THR A 355 50.00 31.56 15.28
N THR A 356 50.04 32.49 14.30
CA THR A 356 51.26 33.18 13.76
C THR A 356 51.03 33.63 12.29
N THR A 357 50.84 34.95 12.14
CA THR A 357 51.43 35.88 11.15
C THR A 357 51.34 35.61 9.65
N ALA A 358 50.58 36.46 8.92
CA ALA A 358 51.12 37.47 7.97
C ALA A 358 50.04 37.96 6.96
N LEU A 359 49.83 39.28 6.96
CA LEU A 359 49.33 40.12 5.84
C LEU A 359 50.59 40.72 5.13
N PRO A 360 50.52 41.47 3.98
CA PRO A 360 49.40 42.31 3.57
C PRO A 360 49.13 42.52 2.05
N SER A 361 48.04 43.28 1.84
CA SER A 361 47.83 44.29 0.78
C SER A 361 47.05 43.89 -0.48
N ALA A 362 46.24 44.74 -1.10
CA ALA A 362 45.39 45.89 -0.75
C ALA A 362 44.74 46.36 -2.07
N ILE A 363 43.70 47.20 -1.96
CA ILE A 363 43.22 48.21 -2.93
C ILE A 363 41.87 47.91 -3.62
N GLY A 364 40.88 48.74 -3.22
CA GLY A 364 39.84 49.39 -4.05
C GLY A 364 38.70 48.50 -4.55
N GLY A 365 37.41 48.78 -4.34
CA GLY A 365 36.74 50.03 -4.04
C GLY A 365 35.46 50.09 -4.89
N LEU A 366 34.40 50.66 -4.30
CA LEU A 366 33.15 51.15 -4.93
C LEU A 366 31.99 50.17 -5.15
N ALA A 367 31.05 50.33 -4.23
CA ALA A 367 29.63 50.11 -4.42
C ALA A 367 29.10 50.81 -5.67
N ARG A 368 28.22 50.13 -6.40
CA ARG A 368 27.21 50.75 -7.24
C ARG A 368 25.87 50.09 -7.00
N GLU A 369 24.98 50.89 -6.43
CA GLU A 369 23.54 50.76 -6.51
C GLU A 369 23.12 50.54 -7.97
N ALA A 370 22.34 49.49 -8.21
CA ALA A 370 21.57 49.34 -9.43
C ALA A 370 20.09 49.31 -9.03
N SER A 371 19.51 50.51 -8.99
CA SER A 371 18.08 50.74 -9.04
C SER A 371 17.53 50.17 -10.34
N HIS A 372 16.83 49.04 -10.27
CA HIS A 372 15.93 48.62 -11.33
C HIS A 372 14.49 48.84 -10.86
N VAL A 373 13.95 49.97 -11.31
CA VAL A 373 12.51 50.26 -11.34
C VAL A 373 11.83 49.21 -12.21
N ALA A 374 11.02 48.35 -11.58
CA ALA A 374 10.10 47.43 -12.26
C ALA A 374 8.79 48.17 -12.59
N PRO A 375 8.11 47.85 -13.70
CA PRO A 375 6.92 48.58 -14.13
C PRO A 375 5.75 48.33 -13.17
N GLU A 376 5.02 49.39 -12.82
CA GLU A 376 3.96 49.43 -11.79
C GLU A 376 2.82 48.41 -11.98
N GLN A 377 2.69 47.76 -13.14
CA GLN A 377 1.66 46.74 -13.40
C GLN A 377 2.09 45.30 -13.02
N ALA A 378 3.38 45.07 -12.72
CA ALA A 378 3.89 43.73 -12.42
C ALA A 378 3.63 43.27 -10.96
N GLN A 379 3.38 44.19 -10.03
CA GLN A 379 3.17 43.88 -8.60
C GLN A 379 1.77 43.32 -8.31
N ASP A 380 0.75 43.76 -9.08
CA ASP A 380 -0.65 43.41 -8.83
C ASP A 380 -0.94 41.92 -9.14
N GLY A 381 -0.52 41.45 -10.32
CA GLY A 381 -0.66 40.04 -10.71
C GLY A 381 0.10 39.06 -9.80
N ASP A 382 1.21 39.51 -9.21
CA ASP A 382 2.02 38.72 -8.29
C ASP A 382 1.39 38.68 -6.88
N ALA A 383 0.87 39.80 -6.38
CA ALA A 383 0.10 39.86 -5.14
C ALA A 383 -1.14 38.95 -5.18
N ARG A 384 -1.90 38.99 -6.27
CA ARG A 384 -3.07 38.12 -6.48
C ARG A 384 -2.71 36.64 -6.43
N LYS A 385 -1.59 36.26 -7.05
CA LYS A 385 -1.10 34.88 -7.07
C LYS A 385 -0.63 34.44 -5.69
N HIS A 386 0.04 35.30 -4.94
CA HIS A 386 0.48 35.01 -3.58
C HIS A 386 -0.69 34.82 -2.61
N VAL A 387 -1.71 35.68 -2.67
CA VAL A 387 -2.92 35.55 -1.84
C VAL A 387 -3.69 34.27 -2.19
N ARG A 388 -3.86 33.96 -3.49
CA ARG A 388 -4.48 32.71 -3.94
C ARG A 388 -3.74 31.48 -3.39
N THR A 389 -2.41 31.50 -3.46
CA THR A 389 -1.57 30.38 -3.01
C THR A 389 -1.64 30.21 -1.49
N ALA A 390 -1.69 31.32 -0.74
CA ALA A 390 -1.85 31.29 0.71
C ALA A 390 -3.19 30.67 1.14
N LEU A 391 -4.31 31.07 0.52
CA LEU A 391 -5.64 30.51 0.83
C LEU A 391 -5.74 29.00 0.54
N LEU A 392 -5.17 28.56 -0.58
CA LEU A 392 -5.10 27.12 -0.91
C LEU A 392 -4.25 26.34 0.09
N SER A 393 -3.15 26.93 0.56
CA SER A 393 -2.27 26.32 1.57
C SER A 393 -2.91 26.25 2.96
N LEU A 394 -3.85 27.16 3.26
CA LEU A 394 -4.69 27.17 4.47
C LEU A 394 -5.90 26.21 4.38
N GLY A 395 -6.07 25.49 3.26
CA GLY A 395 -7.08 24.44 3.11
C GLY A 395 -8.40 24.87 2.47
N PHE A 396 -8.52 26.12 2.00
CA PHE A 396 -9.71 26.58 1.27
C PHE A 396 -9.77 25.98 -0.14
N ARG A 397 -10.98 25.70 -0.63
CA ARG A 397 -11.20 25.17 -1.98
C ARG A 397 -10.90 26.25 -3.02
N VAL A 398 -10.56 25.83 -4.25
CA VAL A 398 -10.29 26.74 -5.37
C VAL A 398 -11.42 27.75 -5.60
N ALA A 399 -12.67 27.30 -5.50
CA ALA A 399 -13.84 28.16 -5.64
C ALA A 399 -14.01 29.18 -4.50
N GLU A 400 -13.55 28.85 -3.29
CA GLU A 400 -13.56 29.76 -2.14
C GLU A 400 -12.48 30.83 -2.30
N ALA A 401 -11.26 30.42 -2.63
CA ALA A 401 -10.17 31.34 -2.92
C ALA A 401 -10.54 32.30 -4.07
N ASP A 402 -11.11 31.80 -5.17
CA ASP A 402 -11.53 32.63 -6.31
C ASP A 402 -12.63 33.63 -5.94
N ARG A 403 -13.57 33.28 -5.05
CA ARG A 403 -14.58 34.21 -4.55
C ARG A 403 -13.98 35.33 -3.71
N ALA A 404 -13.03 35.03 -2.82
CA ALA A 404 -12.39 36.04 -2.00
C ALA A 404 -11.61 37.07 -2.84
N LEU A 405 -10.87 36.61 -3.86
CA LEU A 405 -10.14 37.49 -4.78
C LEU A 405 -11.11 38.41 -5.56
N LEU A 406 -12.26 37.88 -6.01
CA LEU A 406 -13.27 38.67 -6.73
C LEU A 406 -13.94 39.74 -5.87
N VAL A 407 -14.03 39.55 -4.56
CA VAL A 407 -14.56 40.55 -3.62
C VAL A 407 -13.53 41.66 -3.39
N ILE A 408 -12.25 41.31 -3.28
CA ILE A 408 -11.15 42.29 -3.18
C ILE A 408 -11.06 43.13 -4.46
N ASP A 409 -11.27 42.52 -5.63
CA ASP A 409 -11.32 43.23 -6.93
C ASP A 409 -12.44 44.28 -7.03
N ARG A 410 -13.50 44.15 -6.21
CA ARG A 410 -14.69 45.02 -6.25
C ARG A 410 -14.68 46.12 -5.19
N GLN A 411 -13.63 46.21 -4.36
CA GLN A 411 -13.54 47.28 -3.37
C GLN A 411 -13.26 48.63 -4.06
N GLU A 412 -13.98 49.67 -3.65
CA GLU A 412 -13.81 51.06 -4.10
C GLU A 412 -12.52 51.64 -3.49
N CYS A 413 -11.38 51.14 -3.95
CA CYS A 413 -10.05 51.65 -3.64
C CYS A 413 -9.28 51.72 -4.95
N ASP A 414 -8.54 52.81 -5.18
CA ASP A 414 -7.90 53.06 -6.48
C ASP A 414 -6.91 51.95 -6.89
N GLU A 415 -6.34 51.21 -5.93
CA GLU A 415 -5.45 50.07 -6.19
C GLU A 415 -5.50 49.01 -5.06
N PRO A 416 -6.49 48.10 -5.05
CA PRO A 416 -6.74 47.21 -3.91
C PRO A 416 -5.57 46.25 -3.60
N TRP A 417 -4.73 45.96 -4.60
CA TRP A 417 -3.65 44.97 -4.54
C TRP A 417 -2.27 45.56 -4.22
N ARG A 418 -2.12 46.88 -4.07
CA ARG A 418 -0.85 47.51 -3.62
C ARG A 418 -0.62 47.42 -2.10
N ARG A 419 -1.46 46.68 -1.39
CA ARG A 419 -1.37 46.45 0.05
C ARG A 419 -0.39 45.30 0.37
N PRO A 420 0.21 45.27 1.57
CA PRO A 420 1.03 44.14 2.00
C PRO A 420 0.27 42.81 1.89
N ILE A 421 0.94 41.74 1.44
CA ILE A 421 0.33 40.42 1.22
C ILE A 421 -0.39 39.92 2.48
N GLU A 422 0.19 40.15 3.66
CA GLU A 422 -0.41 39.77 4.95
C GLU A 422 -1.76 40.44 5.20
N ALA A 423 -1.92 41.71 4.80
CA ALA A 423 -3.18 42.44 4.93
C ALA A 423 -4.24 41.92 3.97
N LEU A 424 -3.84 41.57 2.74
CA LEU A 424 -4.71 40.98 1.73
C LEU A 424 -5.17 39.56 2.11
N VAL A 425 -4.28 38.75 2.69
CA VAL A 425 -4.63 37.42 3.21
C VAL A 425 -5.59 37.53 4.39
N ARG A 426 -5.37 38.46 5.33
CA ARG A 426 -6.30 38.70 6.45
C ARG A 426 -7.69 39.12 5.97
N GLU A 427 -7.75 40.00 4.98
CA GLU A 427 -9.02 40.44 4.40
C GLU A 427 -9.71 39.31 3.63
N ALA A 428 -8.96 38.52 2.86
CA ALA A 428 -9.49 37.35 2.17
C ALA A 428 -10.05 36.30 3.14
N LEU A 429 -9.40 36.10 4.29
CA LEU A 429 -9.91 35.23 5.35
C LEU A 429 -11.21 35.79 5.95
N ARG A 430 -11.28 37.11 6.21
CA ARG A 430 -12.49 37.78 6.70
C ARG A 430 -13.69 37.67 5.74
N ILE A 431 -13.43 37.54 4.43
CA ILE A 431 -14.47 37.33 3.42
C ILE A 431 -14.98 35.87 3.41
N LEU A 432 -14.15 34.93 3.87
CA LEU A 432 -14.42 33.49 3.84
C LEU A 432 -14.92 32.90 5.16
N THR A 433 -14.71 33.61 6.26
CA THR A 433 -15.26 33.33 7.61
C THR A 433 -16.43 34.24 7.90
#